data_AF-A0A520JFS8-F1
#
_entry.id   AF-A0A520JFS8-F1
#
_cell.length_a   1.000
_cell.length_b   1.000
_cell.length_c   1.000
_cell.angle_alpha   90.00
_cell.angle_beta   90.00
_cell.angle_gamma   90.00
#
_symmetry.space_group_name_H-M   'P 1'
#
loop_
_entity.id
_entity.type
_entity.pdbx_description
1 polymer ?
#
loop_
_entity_poly.entity_id
_entity_poly.type
_entity_poly.pdbx_seq_one_letter_code
_entity_poly.pdbx_strand_id
1 'polypeptide(L)'
;MSSGTAWSIGAVALAAGAGIAAFLSRGRIAALLSGSQSEGHVPTDLLDPNRNADDRAVADFRPDMSAKMTPAEREALRPATGPAPSLVSDRGTMNAQTGAAN
;
A
#
# COMPACT_ATOMS: atom_id res chain seq x y z
N MET A 1 22.51 59.80 -3.42
CA MET A 1 22.91 59.33 -4.77
C MET A 1 22.27 57.96 -4.96
N SER A 2 21.13 57.87 -5.64
CA SER A 2 20.50 56.56 -5.95
C SER A 2 21.04 56.09 -7.29
N SER A 3 21.89 55.07 -7.26
CA SER A 3 22.35 54.37 -8.46
C SER A 3 21.27 53.35 -8.85
N GLY A 4 20.47 53.68 -9.87
CA GLY A 4 19.53 52.74 -10.47
C GLY A 4 20.26 51.76 -11.36
N THR A 5 20.27 50.48 -11.01
CA THR A 5 20.87 49.42 -11.83
C THR A 5 20.04 49.25 -13.10
N ALA A 6 20.52 49.78 -14.22
CA ALA A 6 19.87 49.61 -15.52
C ALA A 6 20.18 48.21 -16.06
N TRP A 7 19.23 47.28 -15.90
CA TRP A 7 19.32 45.96 -16.54
C TRP A 7 18.84 46.07 -17.98
N SER A 8 19.58 45.49 -18.92
CA SER A 8 19.12 45.40 -20.30
C SER A 8 17.88 44.51 -20.38
N ILE A 9 16.98 44.81 -21.32
CA ILE A 9 15.76 44.01 -21.57
C ILE A 9 16.13 42.55 -21.84
N GLY A 10 17.27 42.30 -22.50
CA GLY A 10 17.80 40.95 -22.71
C GLY A 10 18.14 40.22 -21.42
N ALA A 11 18.74 40.89 -20.44
CA ALA A 11 19.05 40.29 -19.13
C ALA A 11 17.78 39.96 -18.34
N VAL A 12 16.76 40.82 -18.41
CA VAL A 12 15.46 40.59 -17.76
C VAL A 12 14.72 39.41 -18.41
N ALA A 13 14.70 39.34 -19.74
CA ALA A 13 14.05 38.26 -20.48
C ALA A 13 14.71 36.90 -20.22
N LEU A 14 16.04 36.87 -20.15
CA LEU A 14 16.80 35.64 -19.89
C LEU A 14 16.62 35.16 -18.45
N ALA A 15 16.59 36.08 -17.47
CA ALA A 15 16.29 35.76 -16.07
C ALA A 15 14.85 35.26 -15.90
N ALA A 16 13.87 35.87 -16.57
CA ALA A 16 12.48 35.42 -16.54
C ALA A 16 12.31 34.04 -17.19
N GLY A 17 12.92 33.82 -18.36
CA GLY A 17 12.88 32.53 -19.06
C GLY A 17 13.54 31.40 -18.28
N ALA A 18 14.70 31.66 -17.66
CA ALA A 18 15.39 30.70 -16.81
C ALA A 18 14.59 30.36 -15.54
N GLY A 19 13.95 31.36 -14.91
CA GLY A 19 13.09 31.15 -13.75
C GLY A 19 11.88 30.27 -14.06
N ILE A 20 11.21 30.50 -15.19
CA ILE A 20 10.06 29.69 -15.63
C ILE A 20 10.50 28.26 -15.97
N ALA A 21 11.60 28.10 -16.71
CA ALA A 21 12.14 26.78 -17.03
C ALA A 21 12.49 25.98 -15.76
N ALA A 22 13.18 26.62 -14.80
CA ALA A 22 13.54 26.00 -13.53
C ALA A 22 12.31 25.63 -12.68
N PHE A 23 11.26 26.46 -12.68
CA PHE A 23 10.02 26.19 -11.96
C PHE A 23 9.28 24.98 -12.56
N LEU A 24 9.15 24.93 -13.89
CA LEU A 24 8.46 23.85 -14.59
C LEU A 24 9.22 22.52 -14.51
N SER A 25 10.56 22.55 -14.46
CA SER A 25 11.38 21.34 -14.36
C SER A 25 11.57 20.83 -12.93
N ARG A 26 11.28 21.64 -11.90
CA ARG A 26 11.62 21.31 -10.50
C ARG A 26 10.96 20.03 -10.01
N GLY A 27 9.68 19.80 -10.33
CA GLY A 27 8.96 18.58 -9.93
C GLY A 27 9.50 17.32 -10.62
N ARG A 28 9.92 17.43 -11.89
CA ARG A 28 10.51 16.32 -12.67
C ARG A 28 11.90 15.97 -12.15
N ILE A 29 12.72 16.97 -11.85
CA ILE A 29 14.05 16.79 -11.27
C ILE A 29 13.92 16.20 -9.86
N ALA A 30 13.01 16.70 -9.04
CA ALA A 30 12.75 16.15 -7.72
C ALA A 30 12.31 14.69 -7.80
N ALA A 31 11.41 14.33 -8.73
CA ALA A 31 10.97 12.95 -8.93
C ALA A 31 12.08 12.01 -9.42
N LEU A 32 12.99 12.50 -10.29
CA LEU A 32 14.16 11.73 -10.73
C LEU A 32 15.18 11.52 -9.61
N LEU A 33 15.32 12.51 -8.72
CA LEU A 33 16.25 12.44 -7.58
C LEU A 33 15.65 11.70 -6.38
N SER A 34 14.33 11.66 -6.23
CA SER A 34 13.61 10.99 -5.14
C SER A 34 13.45 9.49 -5.39
N GLY A 35 14.47 8.86 -5.99
CA GLY A 35 14.45 7.51 -6.55
C GLY A 35 13.43 6.59 -5.90
N SER A 36 12.53 6.05 -6.74
CA SER A 36 11.36 5.24 -6.34
C SER A 36 11.65 4.43 -5.07
N GLN A 37 11.22 4.96 -3.94
CA GLN A 37 11.10 4.15 -2.75
C GLN A 37 9.89 3.27 -3.01
N SER A 38 10.17 2.02 -3.37
CA SER A 38 9.18 0.95 -3.38
C SER A 38 8.56 0.93 -1.99
N GLU A 39 7.42 1.60 -1.83
CA GLU A 39 6.67 1.61 -0.59
C GLU A 39 6.10 0.20 -0.39
N GLY A 40 6.77 -0.57 0.46
CA GLY A 40 6.41 -1.95 0.77
C GLY A 40 7.58 -2.73 1.36
N HIS A 41 7.26 -3.64 2.29
CA HIS A 41 8.22 -4.65 2.73
C HIS A 41 8.50 -5.61 1.56
N VAL A 42 9.76 -5.72 1.16
CA VAL A 42 10.17 -6.72 0.17
C VAL A 42 9.83 -8.10 0.75
N PRO A 43 8.99 -8.91 0.07
CA PRO A 43 8.65 -10.25 0.55
C PRO A 43 9.82 -11.18 0.25
N THR A 44 10.91 -11.03 1.01
CA THR A 44 12.16 -11.78 0.84
C THR A 44 11.97 -13.29 0.92
N ASP A 45 10.90 -13.74 1.59
CA ASP A 45 10.47 -15.15 1.62
C ASP A 45 10.01 -15.68 0.25
N LEU A 46 9.42 -14.83 -0.59
CA LEU A 46 8.89 -15.20 -1.91
C LEU A 46 9.90 -15.02 -3.06
N LEU A 47 11.06 -14.40 -2.79
CA LEU A 47 12.07 -14.12 -3.82
C LEU A 47 12.92 -15.35 -4.16
N ASP A 48 13.00 -16.32 -3.26
CA ASP A 48 13.71 -17.58 -3.50
C ASP A 48 12.68 -18.70 -3.70
N PRO A 49 12.50 -19.21 -4.93
CA PRO A 49 11.55 -20.28 -5.21
C PRO A 49 11.94 -21.62 -4.55
N ASN A 50 13.16 -21.75 -4.04
CA ASN A 50 13.64 -22.97 -3.40
C ASN A 50 13.58 -22.89 -1.86
N ARG A 51 13.23 -21.74 -1.25
CA ARG A 51 13.07 -21.66 0.20
C ARG A 51 11.85 -22.46 0.64
N ASN A 52 12.10 -23.45 1.49
CA ASN A 52 11.07 -24.27 2.11
C ASN A 52 10.72 -23.73 3.51
N ALA A 53 9.65 -24.26 4.11
CA ALA A 53 9.24 -23.90 5.47
C ALA A 53 10.37 -24.09 6.50
N ASP A 54 11.25 -25.06 6.25
CA ASP A 54 12.42 -25.33 7.07
C ASP A 54 13.49 -24.23 6.98
N ASP A 55 13.56 -23.47 5.89
CA ASP A 55 14.58 -22.43 5.70
C ASP A 55 14.19 -21.09 6.38
N ARG A 56 13.05 -21.07 7.08
CA ARG A 56 12.51 -19.87 7.73
C ARG A 56 13.09 -19.61 9.12
N ALA A 57 13.50 -20.65 9.84
CA ALA A 57 14.05 -20.56 11.20
C ALA A 57 15.03 -21.70 11.50
N VAL A 58 15.88 -21.53 12.51
CA VAL A 58 16.71 -22.63 13.06
C VAL A 58 15.78 -23.68 13.67
N ALA A 59 16.13 -24.97 13.57
CA ALA A 59 15.26 -26.10 13.94
C ALA A 59 14.56 -25.94 15.30
N ASP A 60 15.28 -25.50 16.34
CA ASP A 60 14.75 -25.34 17.70
C ASP A 60 13.73 -24.18 17.85
N PHE A 61 13.73 -23.23 16.92
CA PHE A 61 12.80 -22.10 16.88
C PHE A 61 11.68 -22.29 15.86
N ARG A 62 11.61 -23.47 15.21
CA ARG A 62 10.51 -23.81 14.31
C ARG A 62 9.30 -24.23 15.15
N PRO A 63 8.08 -23.86 14.73
CA PRO A 63 6.88 -24.52 15.23
C PRO A 63 6.97 -26.02 14.97
N ASP A 64 6.64 -26.84 15.97
CA ASP A 64 6.53 -28.29 15.78
C ASP A 64 5.31 -28.60 14.90
N MET A 65 5.57 -28.92 13.63
CA MET A 65 4.54 -29.25 12.65
C MET A 65 3.87 -30.61 12.91
N SER A 66 4.43 -31.44 13.80
CA SER A 66 3.88 -32.74 14.20
C SER A 66 3.02 -32.68 15.46
N ALA A 67 3.00 -31.54 16.15
CA ALA A 67 2.23 -31.34 17.36
C ALA A 67 0.74 -31.59 17.13
N LYS A 68 0.18 -32.57 17.83
CA LYS A 68 -1.25 -32.90 17.76
C LYS A 68 -2.03 -32.05 18.73
N MET A 69 -3.11 -31.45 18.24
CA MET A 69 -4.08 -30.76 19.10
C MET A 69 -4.74 -31.76 20.06
N THR A 70 -4.75 -31.40 21.34
CA THR A 70 -5.38 -32.18 22.41
C THR A 70 -6.91 -32.18 22.29
N PRO A 71 -7.61 -33.13 22.93
CA PRO A 71 -9.07 -33.10 22.97
C PRO A 71 -9.64 -31.84 23.63
N ALA A 72 -8.97 -31.29 24.64
CA ALA A 72 -9.42 -30.09 25.35
C ALA A 72 -9.28 -28.82 24.50
N GLU A 73 -8.18 -28.66 23.76
CA GLU A 73 -8.01 -27.54 22.82
C GLU A 73 -9.04 -27.62 21.68
N ARG A 74 -9.31 -28.82 21.19
CA ARG A 74 -10.34 -29.05 20.16
C ARG A 74 -11.73 -28.65 20.66
N GLU A 75 -12.03 -29.02 21.90
CA GLU A 75 -13.27 -28.71 22.59
C GLU A 75 -13.44 -27.20 22.77
N ALA A 76 -12.38 -26.50 23.17
CA ALA A 76 -12.37 -25.05 23.34
C ALA A 76 -12.53 -24.29 22.01
N LEU A 77 -12.00 -24.83 20.91
CA LEU A 77 -12.12 -24.27 19.56
C LEU A 77 -13.38 -24.73 18.82
N ARG A 78 -14.25 -25.51 19.47
CA ARG A 78 -15.51 -25.92 18.85
C ARG A 78 -16.31 -24.65 18.51
N PRO A 79 -16.73 -24.48 17.24
CA PRO A 79 -17.59 -23.37 16.86
C PRO A 79 -18.77 -23.29 17.82
N ALA A 80 -19.12 -22.09 18.26
CA ALA A 80 -20.37 -21.85 18.98
C ALA A 80 -21.51 -22.08 17.99
N THR A 81 -21.91 -23.34 17.81
CA THR A 81 -22.99 -23.75 16.91
C THR A 81 -24.32 -23.33 17.54
N GLY A 82 -24.64 -22.04 17.45
CA GLY A 82 -26.01 -21.57 17.44
C GLY A 82 -26.71 -22.01 16.15
N PRO A 83 -28.01 -21.70 15.99
CA PRO A 83 -28.72 -21.93 14.73
C PRO A 83 -27.90 -21.38 13.57
N ALA A 84 -27.63 -22.22 12.56
CA ALA A 84 -26.88 -21.78 11.39
C ALA A 84 -27.57 -20.54 10.79
N PRO A 85 -26.83 -19.47 10.46
CA PRO A 85 -27.40 -18.38 9.67
C PRO A 85 -27.88 -18.99 8.34
N SER A 86 -29.20 -19.01 8.12
CA SER A 86 -29.74 -19.52 6.87
C SER A 86 -29.53 -18.48 5.78
N LEU A 87 -29.02 -18.91 4.62
CA LEU A 87 -28.95 -18.07 3.41
C LEU A 87 -30.31 -17.94 2.71
N VAL A 88 -31.36 -18.52 3.29
CA VAL A 88 -32.74 -18.44 2.78
C VAL A 88 -33.46 -17.36 3.56
N SER A 89 -33.06 -16.11 3.31
CA SER A 89 -34.05 -15.04 3.30
C SER A 89 -34.86 -15.22 2.02
N ASP A 90 -36.19 -15.16 2.15
CA ASP A 90 -37.12 -15.22 1.04
C ASP A 90 -36.61 -14.33 -0.12
N ARG A 91 -36.44 -14.91 -1.30
CA ARG A 91 -35.93 -14.20 -2.49
C ARG A 91 -36.96 -13.16 -2.90
N GLY A 92 -36.96 -11.99 -2.27
CA GLY A 92 -37.88 -10.93 -2.70
C GLY A 92 -38.08 -9.77 -1.73
N THR A 93 -37.07 -8.91 -1.52
CA THR A 93 -37.30 -7.48 -1.17
C THR A 93 -36.17 -6.52 -1.61
N MET A 94 -35.25 -6.92 -2.51
CA MET A 94 -34.23 -5.99 -3.05
C MET A 94 -34.78 -4.91 -4.00
N ASN A 95 -36.10 -4.84 -4.21
CA ASN A 95 -36.72 -3.81 -5.08
C ASN A 95 -37.19 -2.55 -4.31
N ALA A 96 -36.98 -2.46 -3.00
CA ALA A 96 -37.47 -1.33 -2.19
C ALA A 96 -36.42 -0.26 -1.85
N GLN A 97 -35.16 -0.41 -2.29
CA GLN A 97 -34.05 0.51 -1.92
C GLN A 97 -33.54 1.42 -3.05
N THR A 98 -34.05 1.29 -4.27
CA THR A 98 -33.76 2.22 -5.38
C THR A 98 -35.05 2.83 -5.90
N GLY A 99 -35.53 3.87 -5.22
CA GLY A 99 -36.76 4.56 -5.60
C GLY A 99 -37.02 5.85 -4.83
N ALA A 100 -35.98 6.65 -4.55
CA ALA A 100 -36.11 8.04 -4.14
C ALA A 100 -34.80 8.80 -4.39
N ALA A 101 -34.47 9.03 -5.67
CA ALA A 101 -33.58 10.11 -6.08
C ALA A 101 -33.78 10.41 -7.58
N ASN A 102 -34.22 11.63 -7.85
CA ASN A 102 -34.55 12.29 -9.12
C ASN A 102 -36.02 12.21 -9.55
#